data_AF-A0A9P9QEC3-F1
#
_entry.id   AF-A0A9P9QEC3-F1
#
_cell.length_a   1.000
_cell.length_b   1.000
_cell.length_c   1.000
_cell.angle_alpha   90.00
_cell.angle_beta   90.00
_cell.angle_gamma   90.00
#
_symmetry.space_group_name_H-M   'P 1'
#
loop_
_entity.id
_entity.type
_entity.pdbx_description
1 polymer ?
#
loop_
_entity_poly.entity_id
_entity_poly.type
_entity_poly.pdbx_seq_one_letter_code
_entity_poly.pdbx_strand_id
1 'polypeptide(L)'
;METNHHGVYLGGSSLDAVFRKLNQVKAKVFIHPTTTCFQHNNDSGVHIHTPVTFLPRYLNPMMEFMFDTARALINLFASGTIARCQDITFVVPHAGGALPPILQRFCSFSTMIIPSELDLSLGAVKKTLSEQFYFDLAGSPIPDQIHGLLRNVGPERLLYGSDYPLQRGLWRAWQV
;
A
#
# COMPACT_ATOMS: atom_id res chain seq x y z
N MET A 1 7.97 0.33 7.30
CA MET A 1 6.95 1.18 7.95
C MET A 1 5.64 0.43 7.87
N GLU A 2 4.88 0.41 8.97
CA GLU A 2 3.54 -0.20 8.93
C GLU A 2 2.58 0.66 8.10
N THR A 3 1.56 0.05 7.51
CA THR A 3 0.52 0.72 6.70
C THR A 3 -0.22 1.80 7.48
N ASN A 4 -0.36 1.64 8.80
CA ASN A 4 -0.88 2.65 9.70
C ASN A 4 -0.24 2.53 11.11
N HIS A 5 -0.24 3.62 11.87
CA HIS A 5 0.07 3.61 13.31
C HIS A 5 -1.13 4.16 14.06
N HIS A 6 -1.83 3.30 14.79
CA HIS A 6 -3.07 3.63 15.49
C HIS A 6 -4.12 4.30 14.57
N GLY A 7 -4.29 3.80 13.35
CA GLY A 7 -5.27 4.35 12.39
C GLY A 7 -4.82 5.63 11.67
N VAL A 8 -3.64 6.17 12.00
CA VAL A 8 -2.98 7.20 11.18
C VAL A 8 -2.25 6.50 10.03
N TYR A 9 -2.77 6.66 8.82
CA TYR A 9 -2.12 6.14 7.60
C TYR A 9 -0.94 7.00 7.18
N LEU A 10 -0.09 6.43 6.34
CA LEU A 10 1.19 7.01 5.92
C LEU A 10 1.10 8.42 5.28
N GLY A 11 -0.02 8.75 4.64
CA GLY A 11 -0.28 10.08 4.07
C GLY A 11 -0.87 11.10 5.04
N GLY A 12 -0.99 10.76 6.34
CA GLY A 12 -1.44 11.69 7.37
C GLY A 12 -0.42 12.81 7.61
N SER A 13 -0.90 14.04 7.81
CA SER A 13 -0.05 15.23 7.97
C SER A 13 0.90 15.17 9.18
N SER A 14 0.55 14.40 10.21
CA SER A 14 1.43 14.14 11.35
C SER A 14 2.73 13.41 10.96
N LEU A 15 2.77 12.76 9.80
CA LEU A 15 3.95 12.07 9.26
C LEU A 15 4.72 12.90 8.21
N ASP A 16 4.28 14.12 7.86
CA ASP A 16 4.92 14.94 6.83
C ASP A 16 6.40 15.23 7.14
N ALA A 17 6.76 15.43 8.41
CA ALA A 17 8.15 15.63 8.81
C ALA A 17 9.01 14.37 8.59
N VAL A 18 8.44 13.19 8.84
CA VAL A 18 9.10 11.90 8.61
C VAL A 18 9.34 11.70 7.11
N PHE A 19 8.29 11.87 6.29
CA PHE A 19 8.40 11.70 4.84
C PHE A 19 9.34 12.71 4.19
N ARG A 20 9.35 13.98 4.64
CA ARG A 20 10.36 14.95 4.20
C ARG A 20 11.78 14.49 4.50
N LYS A 21 12.02 13.93 5.69
CA LYS A 21 13.35 13.43 6.05
C LYS A 21 13.76 12.20 5.24
N LEU A 22 12.82 11.26 5.02
CA LEU A 22 13.04 10.09 4.17
C LEU A 22 13.34 10.50 2.72
N ASN A 23 12.64 11.51 2.20
CA ASN A 23 12.91 12.05 0.87
C ASN A 23 14.31 12.67 0.77
N GLN A 24 14.70 13.49 1.76
CA GLN A 24 16.03 14.13 1.78
C GLN A 24 17.18 13.12 1.71
N VAL A 25 17.01 11.95 2.31
CA VAL A 25 18.03 10.87 2.31
C VAL A 25 17.81 9.85 1.19
N LYS A 26 16.85 10.09 0.28
CA LYS A 26 16.48 9.21 -0.83
C LYS A 26 16.22 7.78 -0.37
N ALA A 27 15.46 7.65 0.71
CA ALA A 27 15.28 6.40 1.43
C ALA A 27 14.61 5.33 0.55
N LYS A 28 14.97 4.08 0.81
CA LYS A 28 14.21 2.90 0.37
C LYS A 28 13.28 2.49 1.51
N VAL A 29 11.98 2.59 1.31
CA VAL A 29 10.96 2.36 2.34
C VAL A 29 10.17 1.11 2.02
N PHE A 30 10.38 0.05 2.79
CA PHE A 30 9.49 -1.11 2.77
C PHE A 30 8.22 -0.80 3.57
N ILE A 31 7.06 -0.87 2.93
CA ILE A 31 5.75 -0.78 3.58
C ILE A 31 5.35 -2.19 4.01
N HIS A 32 4.81 -2.38 5.20
CA HIS A 32 4.32 -3.69 5.65
C HIS A 32 2.91 -3.54 6.17
N PRO A 33 1.96 -4.44 5.82
CA PRO A 33 0.61 -4.35 6.35
C PRO A 33 0.59 -4.53 7.86
N THR A 34 -0.37 -3.88 8.49
CA THR A 34 -0.75 -4.11 9.88
C THR A 34 -2.27 -4.25 9.96
N THR A 35 -2.77 -4.37 11.17
CA THR A 35 -4.20 -4.49 11.41
C THR A 35 -4.92 -3.19 11.03
N THR A 36 -5.93 -3.29 10.17
CA THR A 36 -6.72 -2.14 9.71
C THR A 36 -7.34 -1.42 10.90
N CYS A 37 -7.08 -0.12 11.00
CA CYS A 37 -7.65 0.74 12.03
C CYS A 37 -8.14 2.05 11.38
N PHE A 38 -9.24 2.60 11.90
CA PHE A 38 -9.76 3.89 11.47
C PHE A 38 -9.77 4.88 12.62
N GLN A 39 -9.17 6.04 12.38
CA GLN A 39 -9.34 7.20 13.25
C GLN A 39 -10.64 7.92 12.88
N HIS A 40 -11.48 8.16 13.87
CA HIS A 40 -12.71 8.94 13.75
C HIS A 40 -12.94 9.72 15.03
N ASN A 41 -13.81 10.73 14.98
CA ASN A 41 -14.22 11.45 16.18
C ASN A 41 -15.47 10.81 16.74
N ASN A 42 -15.55 10.65 18.07
CA ASN A 42 -16.83 10.37 18.72
C ASN A 42 -17.71 11.62 18.76
N ASP A 43 -18.92 11.47 19.28
CA ASP A 43 -19.89 12.56 19.43
C ASP A 43 -19.37 13.74 20.28
N SER A 44 -18.30 13.53 21.06
CA SER A 44 -17.63 14.54 21.87
C SER A 44 -16.39 15.16 21.20
N GLY A 45 -16.13 14.86 19.93
CA GLY A 45 -14.98 15.38 19.18
C GLY A 45 -13.63 14.75 19.55
N VAL A 46 -13.62 13.69 20.38
CA VAL A 46 -12.40 12.99 20.77
C VAL A 46 -12.00 12.00 19.67
N HIS A 47 -10.72 12.02 19.28
CA HIS A 47 -10.18 11.04 18.36
C HIS A 47 -10.19 9.64 18.99
N ILE A 48 -10.96 8.74 18.38
CA ILE A 48 -11.02 7.32 18.71
C ILE A 48 -10.46 6.51 17.55
N HIS A 49 -9.71 5.48 17.90
CA HIS A 49 -9.12 4.54 16.96
C HIS A 49 -9.83 3.20 17.09
N THR A 50 -10.59 2.83 16.06
CA THR A 50 -11.36 1.58 16.05
C THR A 50 -10.77 0.64 15.01
N PRO A 51 -10.29 -0.55 15.42
CA PRO A 51 -9.96 -1.62 14.49
C PRO A 51 -11.18 -2.00 13.65
N VAL A 52 -10.96 -2.42 12.42
CA VAL A 52 -12.05 -2.97 11.61
C VAL A 52 -12.59 -4.24 12.26
N THR A 53 -13.89 -4.46 12.15
CA THR A 53 -14.48 -5.74 12.54
C THR A 53 -13.96 -6.82 11.61
N PHE A 54 -12.97 -7.58 12.07
CA PHE A 54 -12.42 -8.71 11.33
C PHE A 54 -13.39 -9.88 11.36
N LEU A 55 -13.31 -10.74 10.34
CA LEU A 55 -14.01 -12.01 10.39
C LEU A 55 -13.35 -12.89 11.47
N PRO A 56 -14.06 -13.23 12.57
CA PRO A 56 -13.44 -13.70 13.82
C PRO A 56 -12.75 -15.07 13.72
N ARG A 57 -12.95 -15.80 12.61
CA ARG A 57 -12.36 -17.12 12.36
C ARG A 57 -11.12 -17.09 11.48
N TYR A 58 -10.80 -15.94 10.88
CA TYR A 58 -9.73 -15.84 9.89
C TYR A 58 -8.63 -14.92 10.39
N LEU A 59 -7.39 -15.28 10.06
CA LEU A 59 -6.23 -14.47 10.41
C LEU A 59 -6.17 -13.23 9.51
N ASN A 60 -5.80 -12.07 10.08
CA ASN A 60 -5.68 -10.82 9.33
C ASN A 60 -4.80 -10.92 8.05
N PRO A 61 -3.67 -11.66 8.02
CA PRO A 61 -2.88 -11.84 6.81
C PRO A 61 -3.64 -12.48 5.63
N MET A 62 -4.71 -13.24 5.90
CA MET A 62 -5.48 -13.93 4.86
C MET A 62 -6.20 -12.95 3.92
N MET A 63 -6.63 -11.79 4.43
CA MET A 63 -7.42 -10.82 3.64
C MET A 63 -7.15 -9.38 4.05
N GLU A 64 -7.24 -9.07 5.34
CA GLU A 64 -7.22 -7.69 5.86
C GLU A 64 -5.95 -6.95 5.47
N PHE A 65 -4.80 -7.62 5.51
CA PHE A 65 -3.51 -7.04 5.13
C PHE A 65 -3.44 -6.61 3.66
N MET A 66 -4.14 -7.33 2.78
CA MET A 66 -4.23 -6.98 1.35
C MET A 66 -5.00 -5.69 1.16
N PHE A 67 -6.12 -5.54 1.88
CA PHE A 67 -6.94 -4.33 1.85
C PHE A 67 -6.25 -3.16 2.54
N ASP A 68 -5.56 -3.39 3.65
CA ASP A 68 -4.87 -2.33 4.37
C ASP A 68 -3.67 -1.76 3.59
N THR A 69 -2.94 -2.63 2.89
CA THR A 69 -1.90 -2.22 1.93
C THR A 69 -2.49 -1.31 0.86
N ALA A 70 -3.59 -1.71 0.22
CA ALA A 70 -4.24 -0.91 -0.81
C ALA A 70 -4.71 0.45 -0.27
N ARG A 71 -5.25 0.47 0.96
CA ARG A 71 -5.70 1.69 1.63
C ARG A 71 -4.55 2.64 1.93
N ALA A 72 -3.43 2.13 2.46
CA ALA A 72 -2.25 2.95 2.75
C ALA A 72 -1.66 3.57 1.47
N LEU A 73 -1.61 2.81 0.37
CA LEU A 73 -1.12 3.32 -0.92
C LEU A 73 -2.06 4.39 -1.47
N ILE A 74 -3.37 4.14 -1.48
CA ILE A 74 -4.36 5.14 -1.90
C ILE A 74 -4.25 6.40 -1.03
N ASN A 75 -4.07 6.26 0.28
CA ASN A 75 -3.90 7.39 1.18
C ASN A 75 -2.62 8.19 0.88
N LEU A 76 -1.50 7.53 0.56
CA LEU A 76 -0.26 8.18 0.14
C LEU A 76 -0.41 8.96 -1.18
N PHE A 77 -1.13 8.41 -2.16
CA PHE A 77 -1.45 9.10 -3.41
C PHE A 77 -2.40 10.27 -3.18
N ALA A 78 -3.52 10.03 -2.50
CA ALA A 78 -4.58 11.01 -2.29
C ALA A 78 -4.15 12.20 -1.41
N SER A 79 -3.22 11.98 -0.48
CA SER A 79 -2.63 13.06 0.35
C SER A 79 -1.59 13.90 -0.39
N GLY A 80 -1.16 13.49 -1.59
CA GLY A 80 -0.06 14.13 -2.32
C GLY A 80 1.32 13.86 -1.73
N THR A 81 1.45 12.96 -0.75
CA THR A 81 2.73 12.66 -0.09
C THR A 81 3.77 12.15 -1.10
N ILE A 82 3.34 11.27 -2.00
CA ILE A 82 4.18 10.72 -3.08
C ILE A 82 4.66 11.83 -4.03
N ALA A 83 3.76 12.74 -4.42
CA ALA A 83 4.08 13.85 -5.31
C ALA A 83 5.07 14.85 -4.66
N ARG A 84 4.99 15.06 -3.34
CA ARG A 84 5.93 15.90 -2.58
C ARG A 84 7.27 15.21 -2.31
N CYS A 85 7.31 13.88 -2.28
CA CYS A 85 8.45 13.08 -1.86
C CYS A 85 8.95 12.15 -2.98
N GLN A 86 9.40 12.74 -4.08
CA GLN A 86 9.71 12.03 -5.33
C GLN A 86 11.01 11.21 -5.30
N ASP A 87 11.89 11.45 -4.33
CA ASP A 87 13.17 10.74 -4.20
C ASP A 87 13.07 9.46 -3.34
N ILE A 88 11.89 9.17 -2.78
CA ILE A 88 11.67 7.94 -2.03
C ILE A 88 11.44 6.78 -3.01
N THR A 89 12.11 5.66 -2.77
CA THR A 89 11.78 4.39 -3.43
C THR A 89 10.98 3.52 -2.46
N PHE A 90 9.74 3.20 -2.81
CA PHE A 90 8.88 2.34 -2.01
C PHE A 90 9.01 0.88 -2.44
N VAL A 91 8.96 -0.03 -1.47
CA VAL A 91 8.81 -1.47 -1.69
C VAL A 91 7.52 -1.92 -1.02
N VAL A 92 6.63 -2.51 -1.82
CA VAL A 92 5.28 -2.89 -1.39
C VAL A 92 5.15 -4.41 -1.44
N PRO A 93 4.68 -5.06 -0.37
CA PRO A 93 4.61 -6.49 -0.29
C PRO A 93 3.38 -7.04 -1.00
N HIS A 94 3.36 -8.37 -1.16
CA HIS A 94 2.17 -9.11 -1.52
C HIS A 94 1.56 -8.66 -2.85
N ALA A 95 2.41 -8.37 -3.84
CA ALA A 95 2.05 -7.85 -5.15
C ALA A 95 1.12 -6.62 -5.12
N GLY A 96 1.28 -5.75 -4.11
CA GLY A 96 0.47 -4.55 -3.95
C GLY A 96 -0.86 -4.76 -3.23
N GLY A 97 -1.05 -5.92 -2.59
CA GLY A 97 -2.29 -6.27 -1.90
C GLY A 97 -3.50 -6.18 -2.84
N ALA A 98 -4.56 -5.54 -2.38
CA ALA A 98 -5.78 -5.36 -3.16
C ALA A 98 -5.73 -4.18 -4.16
N LEU A 99 -4.60 -3.47 -4.30
CA LEU A 99 -4.50 -2.30 -5.18
C LEU A 99 -4.69 -2.63 -6.67
N PRO A 100 -4.03 -3.67 -7.25
CA PRO A 100 -4.09 -3.89 -8.69
C PRO A 100 -5.50 -3.97 -9.30
N PRO A 101 -6.47 -4.74 -8.72
CA PRO A 101 -7.81 -4.82 -9.29
C PRO A 101 -8.63 -3.53 -9.11
N ILE A 102 -8.31 -2.66 -8.14
CA ILE A 102 -9.09 -1.45 -7.85
C ILE A 102 -8.45 -0.16 -8.35
N LEU A 103 -7.25 -0.22 -8.94
CA LEU A 103 -6.48 0.97 -9.32
C LEU A 103 -7.25 1.90 -10.26
N GLN A 104 -7.88 1.34 -11.30
CA GLN A 104 -8.70 2.11 -12.23
C GLN A 104 -9.90 2.77 -11.52
N ARG A 105 -10.56 2.04 -10.61
CA ARG A 105 -11.66 2.59 -9.82
C ARG A 105 -11.18 3.76 -8.98
N PHE A 106 -10.06 3.61 -8.27
CA PHE A 106 -9.48 4.71 -7.51
C PHE A 106 -9.24 5.94 -8.38
N CYS A 107 -8.57 5.79 -9.52
CA CYS A 107 -8.26 6.90 -10.42
C CYS A 107 -9.51 7.54 -11.06
N SER A 108 -10.58 6.77 -11.28
CA SER A 108 -11.84 7.32 -11.80
C SER A 108 -12.63 8.11 -10.75
N PHE A 109 -12.55 7.74 -9.47
CA PHE A 109 -13.24 8.44 -8.39
C PHE A 109 -12.43 9.60 -7.81
N SER A 110 -11.10 9.56 -7.89
CA SER A 110 -10.22 10.62 -7.40
C SER A 110 -10.52 11.97 -8.07
N THR A 111 -10.74 11.97 -9.38
CA THR A 111 -11.06 13.18 -10.17
C THR A 111 -12.37 13.87 -9.76
N MET A 112 -13.24 13.17 -9.02
CA MET A 112 -14.51 13.71 -8.53
C MET A 112 -14.44 14.27 -7.10
N ILE A 113 -13.47 13.80 -6.29
CA ILE A 113 -13.52 13.97 -4.83
C ILE A 113 -12.26 14.66 -4.29
N ILE A 114 -11.13 14.57 -5.00
CA ILE A 114 -9.83 15.07 -4.55
C ILE A 114 -9.54 16.42 -5.23
N PRO A 115 -8.93 17.40 -4.53
CA PRO A 115 -8.61 18.71 -5.10
C PRO A 115 -7.83 18.61 -6.42
N SER A 116 -8.11 19.53 -7.34
CA SER A 116 -7.62 19.48 -8.73
C SER A 116 -6.10 19.61 -8.91
N GLU A 117 -5.36 19.93 -7.85
CA GLU A 117 -3.91 20.14 -7.89
C GLU A 117 -3.11 18.83 -7.97
N LEU A 118 -3.73 17.69 -7.63
CA LEU A 118 -3.11 16.36 -7.74
C LEU A 118 -3.56 15.65 -9.02
N ASP A 119 -2.62 15.37 -9.93
CA ASP A 119 -2.89 14.49 -11.07
C ASP A 119 -2.93 13.02 -10.62
N LEU A 120 -4.14 12.55 -10.37
CA LEU A 120 -4.44 11.15 -10.04
C LEU A 120 -5.09 10.41 -11.22
N SER A 121 -4.82 10.85 -12.45
CA SER A 121 -5.19 10.10 -13.64
C SER A 121 -4.51 8.73 -13.66
N LEU A 122 -5.14 7.74 -14.30
CA LEU A 122 -4.59 6.39 -14.37
C LEU A 122 -3.19 6.37 -14.99
N GLY A 123 -2.92 7.23 -15.98
CA GLY A 123 -1.61 7.37 -16.60
C GLY A 123 -0.55 7.90 -15.64
N ALA A 124 -0.86 8.98 -14.91
CA ALA A 124 0.06 9.58 -13.94
C ALA A 124 0.36 8.64 -12.77
N VAL A 125 -0.67 7.96 -12.25
CA VAL A 125 -0.49 6.97 -11.18
C VAL A 125 0.35 5.80 -11.66
N LYS A 126 0.07 5.21 -12.83
CA LYS A 126 0.90 4.13 -13.40
C LYS A 126 2.36 4.55 -13.58
N LYS A 127 2.59 5.75 -14.13
CA LYS A 127 3.95 6.30 -14.28
C LYS A 127 4.66 6.40 -12.93
N THR A 128 3.98 6.93 -11.92
CA THR A 128 4.53 7.05 -10.57
C THR A 128 4.88 5.69 -9.97
N LEU A 129 3.97 4.70 -10.12
CA LEU A 129 4.23 3.32 -9.71
C LEU A 129 5.44 2.73 -10.45
N SER A 130 5.58 2.99 -11.75
CA SER A 130 6.71 2.51 -12.55
C SER A 130 7.99 3.32 -12.36
N GLU A 131 8.04 4.33 -11.49
CA GLU A 131 9.25 5.13 -11.25
C GLU A 131 9.71 5.01 -9.79
N GLN A 132 8.78 5.05 -8.83
CA GLN A 132 9.07 5.10 -7.41
C GLN A 132 8.77 3.80 -6.65
N PHE A 133 8.11 2.82 -7.24
CA PHE A 133 7.65 1.62 -6.53
C PHE A 133 8.28 0.33 -7.08
N TYR A 134 8.64 -0.55 -6.15
CA TYR A 134 8.87 -1.98 -6.39
C TYR A 134 7.83 -2.79 -5.61
N PHE A 135 7.57 -4.00 -6.08
CA PHE A 135 6.58 -4.90 -5.49
C PHE A 135 7.20 -6.27 -5.24
N ASP A 136 7.17 -6.74 -4.00
CA ASP A 136 7.56 -8.11 -3.74
C ASP A 136 6.43 -9.10 -4.06
N LEU A 137 6.81 -10.37 -4.22
CA LEU A 137 5.91 -11.49 -4.48
C LEU A 137 5.71 -12.40 -3.26
N ALA A 138 5.93 -11.88 -2.04
CA ALA A 138 5.60 -12.59 -0.80
C ALA A 138 4.09 -12.89 -0.72
N GLY A 139 3.64 -13.87 0.06
CA GLY A 139 2.21 -14.04 0.37
C GLY A 139 1.34 -14.66 -0.74
N SER A 140 1.91 -15.53 -1.57
CA SER A 140 1.19 -16.30 -2.61
C SER A 140 0.39 -15.48 -3.66
N PRO A 141 0.96 -14.46 -4.32
CA PRO A 141 0.25 -13.69 -5.35
C PRO A 141 0.18 -14.42 -6.73
N ILE A 142 0.75 -15.62 -6.83
CA ILE A 142 0.80 -16.43 -8.05
C ILE A 142 -0.23 -17.57 -7.93
N PRO A 143 -0.97 -17.92 -9.00
CA PRO A 143 -0.80 -17.42 -10.38
C PRO A 143 -1.58 -16.15 -10.72
N ASP A 144 -2.62 -15.80 -9.98
CA ASP A 144 -3.63 -14.88 -10.51
C ASP A 144 -3.36 -13.39 -10.24
N GLN A 145 -2.96 -13.02 -9.02
CA GLN A 145 -2.86 -11.61 -8.60
C GLN A 145 -1.75 -10.87 -9.36
N ILE A 146 -0.64 -11.54 -9.66
CA ILE A 146 0.50 -10.98 -10.39
C ILE A 146 0.11 -10.41 -11.77
N HIS A 147 -0.89 -10.98 -12.45
CA HIS A 147 -1.34 -10.50 -13.76
C HIS A 147 -1.94 -9.09 -13.68
N GLY A 148 -2.65 -8.78 -12.60
CA GLY A 148 -3.16 -7.43 -12.36
C GLY A 148 -2.03 -6.44 -12.18
N LEU A 149 -0.98 -6.81 -11.44
CA LEU A 149 0.18 -5.95 -11.20
C LEU A 149 0.99 -5.71 -12.49
N LEU A 150 1.28 -6.76 -13.26
CA LEU A 150 2.05 -6.67 -14.51
C LEU A 150 1.42 -5.72 -15.53
N ARG A 151 0.08 -5.67 -15.61
CA ARG A 151 -0.65 -4.73 -16.48
C ARG A 151 -0.50 -3.26 -16.07
N ASN A 152 -0.01 -2.99 -14.87
CA ASN A 152 0.12 -1.65 -14.31
C ASN A 152 1.56 -1.14 -14.28
N VAL A 153 2.56 -1.98 -13.99
CA VAL A 153 3.95 -1.54 -13.71
C VAL A 153 5.06 -2.29 -14.44
N GLY A 154 4.74 -3.35 -15.21
CA GLY A 154 5.75 -4.16 -15.90
C GLY A 154 6.54 -5.13 -14.98
N PRO A 155 7.27 -6.09 -15.56
CA PRO A 155 8.03 -7.09 -14.80
C PRO A 155 9.29 -6.54 -14.10
N GLU A 156 9.85 -5.43 -14.57
CA GLU A 156 11.06 -4.80 -14.03
C GLU A 156 10.89 -4.22 -12.62
N ARG A 157 9.64 -4.09 -12.17
CA ARG A 157 9.28 -3.58 -10.84
C ARG A 157 8.99 -4.69 -9.82
N LEU A 158 9.21 -5.96 -10.19
CA LEU A 158 8.96 -7.11 -9.32
C LEU A 158 10.23 -7.53 -8.55
N LEU A 159 10.03 -7.92 -7.29
CA LEU A 159 11.04 -8.46 -6.39
C LEU A 159 10.57 -9.82 -5.85
N TYR A 160 11.52 -10.71 -5.58
CA TYR A 160 11.23 -11.92 -4.82
C TYR A 160 11.10 -11.59 -3.32
N GLY A 161 10.06 -12.11 -2.67
CA GLY A 161 9.87 -12.05 -1.22
C GLY A 161 9.30 -13.37 -0.71
N SER A 162 9.76 -13.85 0.44
CA SER A 162 9.38 -15.18 0.97
C SER A 162 8.34 -15.14 2.10
N ASP A 163 8.10 -13.97 2.68
CA ASP A 163 7.33 -13.79 3.92
C ASP A 163 7.78 -14.70 5.09
N TYR A 164 9.07 -15.05 5.14
CA TYR A 164 9.60 -15.85 6.23
C TYR A 164 9.62 -15.04 7.55
N PRO A 165 9.21 -15.61 8.71
CA PRO A 165 8.85 -17.02 8.95
C PRO A 165 7.34 -17.33 8.86
N LEU A 166 6.50 -16.38 8.49
CA LEU A 166 5.04 -16.56 8.46
C LEU A 166 4.61 -17.57 7.40
N GLN A 167 5.27 -17.57 6.25
CA GLN A 167 4.99 -18.49 5.15
C GLN A 167 5.94 -19.71 5.14
N ARG A 168 6.01 -20.44 6.26
CA ARG A 168 6.72 -21.74 6.31
C ARG A 168 5.94 -22.80 5.53
N GLY A 169 6.46 -23.23 4.39
CA GLY A 169 5.96 -24.42 3.68
C GLY A 169 6.11 -24.43 2.16
N LEU A 170 6.23 -23.27 1.50
CA LEU A 170 6.30 -23.20 0.02
C LEU A 170 7.68 -23.55 -0.56
N TRP A 171 8.74 -23.56 0.25
CA TRP A 171 10.10 -23.81 -0.23
C TRP A 171 10.27 -25.22 -0.84
N ARG A 172 9.51 -26.22 -0.37
CA ARG A 172 9.58 -27.60 -0.88
C ARG A 172 8.96 -27.80 -2.26
N ALA A 173 8.18 -26.84 -2.76
CA ALA A 173 7.49 -26.97 -4.05
C ALA A 173 8.33 -26.49 -5.26
N TRP A 174 9.47 -25.84 -5.03
CA TRP A 174 10.30 -25.23 -6.08
C TRP A 174 11.70 -25.87 -6.21
N GLN A 175 11.92 -27.05 -5.61
CA GLN A 175 13.12 -27.86 -5.80
C GLN A 175 12.89 -29.04 -6.76
N VAL A 176 12.30 -28.78 -7.93
CA VAL A 176 12.25 -29.77 -9.02
C VAL A 176 13.18 -29.35 -10.12
#